data_AF-A0AAD6KD90-F1
#
_entry.id   AF-A0AAD6KD90-F1
#
_cell.length_a   1.000
_cell.length_b   1.000
_cell.length_c   1.000
_cell.angle_alpha   90.00
_cell.angle_beta   90.00
_cell.angle_gamma   90.00
#
_symmetry.space_group_name_H-M   'P 1'
#
loop_
_entity.id
_entity.type
_entity.pdbx_description
1 polymer ?
#
loop_
_entity_poly.entity_id
_entity_poly.type
_entity_poly.pdbx_seq_one_letter_code
_entity_poly.pdbx_strand_id
1 'polypeptide(L)'
;MEIQLDKTYPQKPPSVSAEVPYIFNVKWSVKSRLKDLVQQFREHLEKLQEFWSTMEDIDHSLCVTNKKELSRATTCRQIDIGNDCLIMLSINAKDPSSLPECRFMGSGLVVNPVRKLWLRNNKQWMKDKTCS
;
A
#
# COMPACT_ATOMS: atom_id res chain seq x y z
N MET A 1 12.92 8.70 6.91
CA MET A 1 12.03 9.52 7.75
C MET A 1 12.69 10.86 7.92
N GLU A 2 11.95 11.93 7.69
CA GLU A 2 12.35 13.30 7.95
C GLU A 2 11.48 13.84 9.09
N ILE A 3 12.10 14.65 9.95
CA ILE A 3 11.44 15.29 11.09
C ILE A 3 11.64 16.79 10.95
N GLN A 4 10.54 17.54 10.98
CA GLN A 4 10.56 19.00 10.97
C GLN A 4 10.07 19.53 12.32
N LEU A 5 10.87 20.40 12.93
CA LEU A 5 10.58 21.05 14.20
C LEU A 5 10.20 22.51 13.95
N ASP A 6 9.15 22.99 14.59
CA ASP A 6 8.80 24.41 14.61
C ASP A 6 9.13 25.06 15.97
N LYS A 7 8.91 26.37 16.07
CA LYS A 7 9.19 27.16 17.28
C LYS A 7 8.31 26.80 18.48
N THR A 8 7.24 26.03 18.26
CA THR A 8 6.31 25.55 19.29
C THR A 8 6.67 24.16 19.80
N TYR A 9 7.81 23.61 19.40
CA TYR A 9 8.36 22.41 20.00
C TYR A 9 8.89 22.69 21.42
N PRO A 10 8.62 21.82 22.42
CA PRO A 10 7.91 20.55 22.35
C PRO A 10 6.40 20.64 22.68
N GLN A 11 5.81 21.83 22.75
CA GLN A 11 4.37 21.99 23.03
C GLN A 11 3.49 21.34 21.96
N LYS A 12 3.90 21.39 20.69
CA LYS A 12 3.28 20.64 19.58
C LYS A 12 4.16 19.48 19.12
N PRO A 13 3.56 18.40 18.57
CA PRO A 13 4.32 17.33 17.94
C PRO A 13 5.10 17.87 16.73
N PRO A 14 6.28 17.31 16.45
CA PRO A 14 6.98 17.59 15.20
C PRO A 14 6.22 17.01 13.99
N SER A 15 6.43 17.59 12.82
CA SER A 15 5.93 17.04 11.56
C SER A 15 6.84 15.92 11.06
N VAL A 16 6.25 14.86 10.51
CA VAL A 16 6.96 13.66 10.04
C VAL A 16 6.55 13.30 8.63
N SER A 17 7.55 13.03 7.79
CA SER A 17 7.39 12.46 6.45
C SER A 17 8.33 11.27 6.25
N ALA A 18 7.96 10.33 5.39
CA ALA A 18 8.77 9.17 5.03
C ALA A 18 8.21 8.51 3.76
N GLU A 19 9.06 7.76 3.06
CA GLU A 19 8.69 6.90 1.92
C GLU A 19 7.96 5.64 2.40
N VAL A 20 6.73 5.83 2.86
CA VAL A 20 5.84 4.78 3.39
C VAL A 20 4.42 5.02 2.85
N PRO A 21 3.57 3.99 2.75
CA PRO A 21 2.25 4.14 2.12
C PRO A 21 1.29 5.04 2.91
N TYR A 22 1.53 5.20 4.22
CA TYR A 22 0.87 6.20 5.05
C TYR A 22 1.71 6.52 6.29
N ILE A 23 1.51 7.72 6.84
CA ILE A 23 2.13 8.15 8.10
C ILE A 23 1.23 7.79 9.28
N PHE A 24 1.83 7.37 10.39
CA PHE A 24 1.13 7.05 11.63
C PHE A 24 0.69 8.32 12.37
N ASN A 25 -0.32 8.20 13.21
CA ASN A 25 -0.72 9.28 14.11
C ASN A 25 0.30 9.40 15.24
N VAL A 26 1.06 10.50 15.25
CA VAL A 26 2.06 10.77 16.28
C VAL A 26 1.38 10.96 17.63
N LYS A 27 1.68 10.08 18.59
CA LYS A 27 1.31 10.25 19.99
C LYS A 27 2.35 11.12 20.66
N TRP A 28 1.96 12.32 21.08
CA TRP A 28 2.88 13.32 21.61
C TRP A 28 2.33 14.02 22.84
N SER A 29 3.23 14.39 23.74
CA SER A 29 2.98 15.25 24.88
C SER A 29 4.18 16.18 25.09
N VAL A 30 4.04 17.23 25.90
CA VAL A 30 5.15 18.14 26.25
C VAL A 30 6.34 17.42 26.90
N LYS A 31 6.09 16.24 27.52
CA LYS A 31 7.12 15.40 28.13
C LYS A 31 7.79 14.45 27.13
N SER A 32 7.22 14.28 25.95
CA SER A 32 7.77 13.43 24.90
C SER A 32 9.09 14.00 24.39
N ARG A 33 9.91 13.11 23.82
CA ARG A 33 11.21 13.39 23.24
C ARG A 33 11.29 12.76 21.86
N LEU A 34 12.22 13.21 21.04
CA LEU A 34 12.43 12.66 19.68
C LEU A 34 12.64 11.12 19.69
N LYS A 35 13.24 10.56 20.74
CA LYS A 35 13.38 9.10 20.88
C LYS A 35 12.02 8.38 20.91
N ASP A 36 10.99 8.97 21.52
CA ASP A 36 9.66 8.37 21.62
C ASP A 36 8.97 8.38 20.25
N LEU A 37 9.25 9.40 19.43
CA LEU A 37 8.80 9.46 18.03
C LEU A 37 9.50 8.41 17.17
N VAL A 38 10.83 8.28 17.30
CA VAL A 38 11.60 7.26 16.59
C VAL A 38 11.11 5.86 16.94
N GLN A 39 10.78 5.61 18.22
CA GLN A 39 10.21 4.35 18.66
C GLN A 39 8.85 4.07 18.00
N GLN A 40 7.94 5.05 18.00
CA GLN A 40 6.65 4.92 17.30
C GLN A 40 6.82 4.66 15.80
N PHE A 41 7.82 5.29 15.17
CA PHE A 41 8.10 5.04 13.75
C PHE A 41 8.60 3.61 13.53
N ARG A 42 9.43 3.05 14.42
CA ARG A 42 9.86 1.63 14.33
C ARG A 42 8.66 0.67 14.40
N GLU A 43 7.77 0.87 15.38
CA GLU A 43 6.54 0.08 15.52
C GLU A 43 5.62 0.23 14.29
N HIS A 44 5.63 1.39 13.64
CA HIS A 44 4.90 1.62 12.40
C HIS A 44 5.51 0.83 11.22
N LEU A 45 6.85 0.81 11.11
CA LEU A 45 7.55 0.00 10.09
C LEU A 45 7.31 -1.51 10.27
N GLU A 46 7.16 -1.99 11.51
CA GLU A 46 6.82 -3.39 11.78
C GLU A 46 5.42 -3.75 11.25
N LYS A 47 4.44 -2.86 11.42
CA LYS A 47 3.08 -3.05 10.89
C LYS A 47 3.00 -3.05 9.38
N LEU A 48 3.96 -2.40 8.72
CA LEU A 48 4.02 -2.31 7.26
C LEU A 48 4.73 -3.50 6.60
N GLN A 49 5.31 -4.43 7.37
CA GLN A 49 5.99 -5.60 6.79
C GLN A 49 5.05 -6.44 5.93
N GLU A 50 3.85 -6.77 6.43
CA GLU A 50 2.87 -7.55 5.68
C GLU A 50 2.51 -6.86 4.35
N PHE A 51 2.39 -5.54 4.35
CA PHE A 51 2.12 -4.77 3.14
C PHE A 51 3.27 -4.90 2.13
N TRP A 52 4.52 -4.69 2.57
CA TRP A 52 5.65 -4.78 1.66
C TRP A 52 5.87 -6.19 1.13
N SER A 53 5.72 -7.22 1.96
CA SER A 53 5.76 -8.61 1.50
C SER A 53 4.66 -8.88 0.45
N THR A 54 3.43 -8.40 0.67
CA THR A 54 2.35 -8.53 -0.33
C THR A 54 2.70 -7.85 -1.66
N MET A 55 3.31 -6.67 -1.61
CA MET A 55 3.72 -5.94 -2.81
C MET A 55 4.88 -6.65 -3.53
N GLU A 56 5.85 -7.18 -2.77
CA GLU A 56 6.96 -7.98 -3.31
C GLU A 56 6.44 -9.25 -3.99
N ASP A 57 5.49 -9.96 -3.36
CA ASP A 57 4.87 -11.15 -3.96
C ASP A 57 4.16 -10.83 -5.27
N ILE A 58 3.45 -9.69 -5.35
CA ILE A 58 2.83 -9.20 -6.59
C ILE A 58 3.90 -8.89 -7.64
N ASP A 59 4.95 -8.17 -7.26
CA ASP A 59 6.03 -7.73 -8.15
C ASP A 59 6.84 -8.93 -8.70
N HIS A 60 6.94 -10.01 -7.94
CA HIS A 60 7.58 -11.26 -8.33
C HIS A 60 6.68 -12.19 -9.14
N SER A 61 5.40 -12.27 -8.80
CA SER A 61 4.48 -13.28 -9.35
C SER A 61 3.73 -12.82 -10.60
N LEU A 62 3.55 -11.50 -10.80
CA LEU A 62 2.70 -10.95 -11.85
C LEU A 62 3.49 -10.14 -12.89
N CYS A 63 2.90 -9.97 -14.08
CA CYS A 63 3.50 -9.17 -15.16
C CYS A 63 3.32 -7.66 -14.90
N VAL A 64 4.07 -7.12 -13.94
CA VAL A 64 4.04 -5.70 -13.58
C VAL A 64 4.74 -4.86 -14.66
N THR A 65 3.99 -3.95 -15.27
CA THR A 65 4.43 -3.15 -16.43
C THR A 65 5.19 -1.88 -16.06
N ASN A 66 4.91 -1.27 -14.91
CA ASN A 66 5.56 -0.02 -14.48
C ASN A 66 6.58 -0.23 -13.34
N LYS A 67 7.68 -0.92 -13.64
CA LYS A 67 8.74 -1.24 -12.65
C LYS A 67 9.54 -0.02 -12.15
N LYS A 68 9.36 1.16 -12.76
CA LYS A 68 10.06 2.39 -12.34
C LYS A 68 9.43 3.05 -11.11
N GLU A 69 8.20 2.67 -10.73
CA GLU A 69 7.45 3.27 -9.62
C GLU A 69 7.30 2.32 -8.40
N LEU A 70 8.18 1.33 -8.28
CA LEU A 70 8.20 0.36 -7.19
C LEU A 70 8.75 0.96 -5.87
N SER A 71 8.30 2.16 -5.50
CA SER A 71 8.59 2.74 -4.19
C SER A 71 7.85 1.97 -3.10
N ARG A 72 8.45 1.95 -1.90
CA ARG A 72 7.83 1.45 -0.67
C ARG A 72 6.59 2.25 -0.25
N ALA A 73 6.39 3.45 -0.82
CA ALA A 73 5.21 4.27 -0.62
C ALA A 73 4.06 3.94 -1.59
N THR A 74 4.35 3.31 -2.73
CA THR A 74 3.35 3.06 -3.78
C THR A 74 2.45 1.88 -3.43
N THR A 75 1.13 2.13 -3.34
CA THR A 75 0.12 1.11 -3.01
C THR A 75 -0.53 0.46 -4.22
N CYS A 76 -0.21 0.92 -5.44
CA CYS A 76 -0.80 0.43 -6.67
C CYS A 76 0.22 -0.29 -7.55
N ARG A 77 -0.24 -1.27 -8.33
CA ARG A 77 0.53 -1.94 -9.39
C ARG A 77 -0.28 -2.04 -10.66
N GLN A 78 0.37 -1.75 -11.78
CA GLN A 78 -0.21 -1.98 -13.10
C GLN A 78 0.26 -3.32 -13.62
N ILE A 79 -0.69 -4.23 -13.82
CA ILE A 79 -0.48 -5.61 -14.25
C ILE A 79 -1.03 -5.75 -15.67
N ASP A 80 -0.23 -6.34 -16.56
CA ASP A 80 -0.70 -6.78 -17.86
C ASP A 80 -1.29 -8.18 -17.75
N ILE A 81 -2.55 -8.33 -18.17
CA ILE A 81 -3.27 -9.60 -18.18
C ILE A 81 -3.47 -10.16 -19.59
N GLY A 82 -2.83 -9.55 -20.59
CA GLY A 82 -2.90 -9.91 -22.00
C GLY A 82 -4.11 -9.34 -22.73
N ASN A 83 -4.16 -9.57 -24.05
CA ASN A 83 -5.23 -9.11 -24.94
C ASN A 83 -5.51 -7.59 -24.88
N ASP A 84 -4.45 -6.77 -24.78
CA ASP A 84 -4.55 -5.31 -24.66
C ASP A 84 -5.41 -4.86 -23.44
N CYS A 85 -5.34 -5.64 -22.36
CA CYS A 85 -6.05 -5.36 -21.11
C CYS A 85 -5.05 -5.24 -19.95
N LEU A 86 -5.12 -4.10 -19.26
CA LEU A 86 -4.31 -3.80 -18.09
C LEU A 86 -5.21 -3.69 -16.86
N ILE A 87 -4.70 -4.12 -15.72
CA ILE A 87 -5.35 -3.93 -14.42
C ILE A 87 -4.46 -3.03 -13.58
N MET A 88 -5.03 -1.95 -13.05
CA MET A 88 -4.45 -1.24 -11.92
C MET A 88 -5.03 -1.82 -10.64
N LEU A 89 -4.19 -2.51 -9.89
CA LEU A 89 -4.48 -3.15 -8.63
C LEU A 89 -4.06 -2.23 -7.49
N SER A 90 -4.97 -1.86 -6.60
CA SER A 90 -4.68 -1.03 -5.42
C SER A 90 -4.78 -1.87 -4.15
N ILE A 91 -3.68 -1.96 -3.40
CA ILE A 91 -3.59 -2.72 -2.15
C ILE A 91 -3.82 -1.77 -0.96
N ASN A 92 -4.65 -2.19 -0.01
CA ASN A 92 -4.83 -1.46 1.23
C ASN A 92 -3.62 -1.70 2.15
N ALA A 93 -2.78 -0.69 2.33
CA ALA A 93 -1.58 -0.80 3.17
C ALA A 93 -1.84 -1.09 4.66
N LYS A 94 -3.07 -0.89 5.15
CA LYS A 94 -3.46 -1.22 6.53
C LYS A 94 -4.05 -2.63 6.68
N ASP A 95 -4.48 -3.23 5.58
CA ASP A 95 -5.08 -4.57 5.53
C ASP A 95 -4.72 -5.22 4.18
N PRO A 96 -3.46 -5.61 3.97
CA PRO A 96 -2.96 -6.03 2.65
C PRO A 96 -3.63 -7.29 2.10
N SER A 97 -4.14 -8.15 2.99
CA SER A 97 -4.90 -9.36 2.67
C SER A 97 -6.38 -9.11 2.34
N SER A 98 -6.87 -7.87 2.48
CA SER A 98 -8.24 -7.52 2.06
C SER A 98 -8.41 -7.55 0.54
N LEU A 99 -9.66 -7.65 0.09
CA LEU A 99 -9.99 -7.62 -1.32
C LEU A 99 -9.43 -6.33 -1.96
N PRO A 100 -8.53 -6.42 -2.95
CA PRO A 100 -7.94 -5.25 -3.56
C PRO A 100 -8.93 -4.53 -4.47
N GLU A 101 -8.73 -3.23 -4.67
CA GLU A 101 -9.47 -2.48 -5.68
C GLU A 101 -8.86 -2.73 -7.06
N CYS A 102 -9.69 -3.05 -8.04
CA CYS A 102 -9.25 -3.33 -9.40
C CYS A 102 -9.87 -2.32 -10.39
N ARG A 103 -9.03 -1.55 -11.07
CA ARG A 103 -9.43 -0.73 -12.22
C ARG A 103 -8.91 -1.36 -13.51
N PHE A 104 -9.84 -1.78 -14.36
CA PHE A 104 -9.54 -2.40 -15.66
C PHE A 104 -9.44 -1.34 -16.76
N MET A 105 -8.42 -1.46 -17.62
CA MET A 105 -8.09 -0.52 -18.69
C MET A 105 -7.89 -1.30 -20.00
N GLY A 106 -8.50 -0.85 -21.09
CA GLY A 106 -8.48 -1.53 -22.38
C GLY A 106 -9.80 -1.35 -23.16
N SER A 107 -9.93 -2.02 -24.30
CA SER A 107 -11.17 -2.00 -25.08
C SER A 107 -12.34 -2.60 -24.30
N GLY A 108 -13.53 -2.01 -24.41
CA GLY A 108 -14.74 -2.49 -23.74
C GLY A 108 -15.09 -3.95 -24.09
N LEU A 109 -14.76 -4.40 -25.31
CA LEU A 109 -14.97 -5.79 -25.73
C LEU A 109 -14.15 -6.79 -24.90
N VAL A 110 -12.94 -6.40 -24.47
CA VAL A 110 -12.03 -7.23 -23.67
C VAL A 110 -12.28 -7.04 -22.17
N VAL A 111 -12.45 -5.79 -21.74
CA VAL A 111 -12.56 -5.43 -20.31
C VAL A 111 -13.90 -5.88 -19.71
N ASN A 112 -15.00 -5.79 -20.44
CA ASN A 112 -16.32 -6.06 -19.87
C ASN A 112 -16.51 -7.51 -19.38
N PRO A 113 -16.09 -8.55 -20.13
CA PRO A 113 -16.09 -9.93 -19.64
C PRO A 113 -15.25 -10.11 -18.37
N VAL A 114 -14.04 -9.57 -18.34
CA VAL A 114 -13.12 -9.68 -17.18
C VAL A 114 -13.72 -9.00 -15.96
N ARG A 115 -14.28 -7.79 -16.11
CA ARG A 115 -14.96 -7.07 -15.03
C ARG A 115 -16.13 -7.87 -14.46
N LYS A 116 -16.95 -8.50 -15.32
CA LYS A 116 -18.07 -9.35 -14.89
C LYS A 116 -17.57 -10.57 -14.11
N LEU A 117 -16.50 -11.22 -14.57
CA LEU A 117 -15.88 -12.34 -13.86
C LEU A 117 -15.36 -11.91 -12.48
N TRP A 118 -14.67 -10.77 -12.40
CA TRP A 118 -14.21 -10.20 -11.14
C TRP A 118 -15.37 -9.94 -10.17
N LEU A 119 -16.42 -9.25 -10.61
CA LEU A 119 -17.59 -8.95 -9.79
C LEU A 119 -18.33 -10.20 -9.29
N ARG A 120 -18.32 -11.28 -10.07
CA ARG A 120 -18.92 -12.56 -9.67
C ARG A 120 -18.11 -13.25 -8.56
N ASN A 121 -16.78 -13.15 -8.63
CA ASN A 121 -15.88 -13.90 -7.77
C ASN A 121 -15.33 -13.11 -6.58
N ASN A 122 -15.43 -11.79 -6.57
CA ASN A 122 -14.82 -10.96 -5.51
C ASN A 122 -15.36 -11.27 -4.10
N LYS A 123 -16.60 -11.75 -3.98
CA LYS A 123 -17.21 -12.18 -2.71
C LYS A 123 -16.61 -13.46 -2.15
N GLN A 124 -15.88 -14.22 -2.97
CA GLN A 124 -15.20 -15.46 -2.58
C GLN A 124 -13.75 -15.21 -2.14
N TRP A 125 -13.34 -13.96 -2.05
CA TRP A 125 -12.01 -13.59 -1.56
C TRP A 125 -11.82 -14.08 -0.12
N MET A 126 -10.77 -14.87 0.08
CA MET A 126 -10.39 -15.39 1.40
C MET A 126 -9.05 -14.80 1.77
N LYS A 127 -8.96 -14.20 2.96
CA LYS A 127 -7.72 -13.54 3.45
C LYS A 127 -6.55 -14.51 3.61
N ASP A 128 -6.84 -15.78 3.89
CA ASP A 128 -5.82 -16.79 4.24
C ASP A 128 -5.38 -17.68 3.06
N LYS A 129 -5.77 -17.35 1.81
CA LYS A 129 -5.23 -18.07 0.67
C LYS A 129 -3.89 -17.48 0.29
N THR A 130 -2.82 -18.10 0.79
CA THR A 130 -1.52 -18.03 0.13
C THR A 130 -1.68 -18.47 -1.32
N CYS A 131 -1.27 -17.60 -2.26
CA CYS A 131 -1.07 -18.00 -3.65
C CYS A 131 0.04 -19.07 -3.65
N SER A 132 -0.38 -20.34 -3.67
CA SER A 132 0.48 -21.52 -3.77
C SER A 132 0.37 -22.11 -5.17
#